data_AF-A0A4R7F7Q1-F1
#
_entry.id   AF-A0A4R7F7Q1-F1
#
_cell.length_a   1.000
_cell.length_b   1.000
_cell.length_c   1.000
_cell.angle_alpha   90.00
_cell.angle_beta   90.00
_cell.angle_gamma   90.00
#
_symmetry.space_group_name_H-M   'P 1'
#
loop_
_entity.id
_entity.type
_entity.pdbx_description
1 polymer ?
#
loop_
_entity_poly.entity_id
_entity_poly.type
_entity_poly.pdbx_seq_one_letter_code
_entity_poly.pdbx_strand_id
1 'polypeptide(L)'
;MKSCIFFLLLVSAVCFGQKNSSTVYRPYEINEKNLAKVLSFANDTLFQYLFLIKERELKNELANYFKSATGCSGKIKDIEVITHNNSYFLKSTYSNQSVILTLLHLTEIPNIETYFLILGSNNCISPSGHEPCFPAINSYNNKKYNKSCTCFSTKKN
;
A
#
# COMPACT_ATOMS: atom_id res chain seq x y z
N MET A 1 -54.32 -10.11 43.58
CA MET A 1 -54.19 -10.54 42.17
C MET A 1 -53.75 -9.35 41.33
N LYS A 2 -52.74 -9.56 40.46
CA LYS A 2 -52.43 -8.78 39.26
C LYS A 2 -51.94 -7.33 39.42
N SER A 3 -50.83 -7.08 40.13
CA SER A 3 -50.14 -5.78 39.94
C SER A 3 -48.63 -5.74 40.17
N CYS A 4 -47.96 -6.90 40.27
CA CYS A 4 -46.49 -6.95 40.42
C CYS A 4 -45.76 -7.48 39.17
N ILE A 5 -46.50 -8.02 38.19
CA ILE A 5 -45.90 -8.61 36.97
C ILE A 5 -45.53 -7.52 35.95
N PHE A 6 -46.18 -6.35 35.98
CA PHE A 6 -45.93 -5.29 35.01
C PHE A 6 -44.60 -4.55 35.22
N PHE A 7 -44.11 -4.47 36.46
CA PHE A 7 -42.82 -3.82 36.75
C PHE A 7 -41.61 -4.69 36.39
N LEU A 8 -41.79 -6.02 36.34
CA LEU A 8 -40.69 -6.94 36.00
C LEU A 8 -40.40 -7.01 34.49
N LEU A 9 -41.36 -6.62 33.65
CA LEU A 9 -41.22 -6.57 32.19
C LEU A 9 -40.49 -5.32 31.68
N LEU A 10 -40.44 -4.25 32.48
CA LEU A 10 -39.72 -3.01 32.13
C LEU A 10 -38.20 -3.11 32.34
N VAL A 11 -37.74 -4.03 33.19
CA VAL A 11 -36.29 -4.21 33.45
C VAL A 11 -35.60 -5.04 32.37
N SER A 12 -36.32 -5.86 31.61
CA SER A 12 -35.76 -6.62 30.48
C SER A 12 -35.56 -5.79 29.21
N ALA A 13 -36.08 -4.57 29.13
CA ALA A 13 -35.96 -3.73 27.93
C ALA A 13 -34.63 -2.93 27.86
N VAL A 14 -33.80 -2.95 28.91
CA VAL A 14 -32.56 -2.15 28.95
C VAL A 14 -31.36 -2.84 28.29
N CYS A 15 -31.53 -4.05 27.74
CA CYS A 15 -30.44 -4.86 27.21
C CYS A 15 -30.45 -5.02 25.68
N PHE A 16 -30.86 -4.01 24.92
CA PHE A 16 -30.50 -3.90 23.50
C PHE A 16 -30.37 -2.42 23.11
N GLY A 17 -29.55 -1.70 23.87
CA GLY A 17 -28.92 -0.49 23.36
C GLY A 17 -28.07 -0.89 22.16
N GLN A 18 -28.52 -0.51 20.97
CA GLN A 18 -27.83 -0.69 19.70
C GLN A 18 -26.33 -0.45 19.90
N LYS A 19 -25.54 -1.53 19.79
CA LYS A 19 -24.10 -1.44 19.66
C LYS A 19 -23.88 -0.80 18.30
N ASN A 20 -23.87 0.54 18.29
CA ASN A 20 -23.64 1.34 17.11
C ASN A 20 -22.47 0.70 16.36
N SER A 21 -22.77 0.18 15.17
CA SER A 21 -21.78 -0.20 14.19
C SER A 21 -21.13 1.08 13.66
N SER A 22 -20.44 1.83 14.52
CA SER A 22 -19.44 2.77 14.04
C SER A 22 -18.26 1.89 13.66
N THR A 23 -18.30 1.43 12.39
CA THR A 23 -17.17 1.00 11.58
C THR A 23 -15.86 1.14 12.34
N VAL A 24 -15.37 0.04 12.90
CA VAL A 24 -13.98 -0.05 13.37
C VAL A 24 -13.15 0.42 12.20
N TYR A 25 -12.62 1.65 12.27
CA TYR A 25 -11.72 2.20 11.27
C TYR A 25 -10.48 1.32 11.33
N ARG A 26 -10.50 0.22 10.56
CA ARG A 26 -9.34 -0.64 10.45
C ARG A 26 -8.28 0.22 9.79
N PRO A 27 -7.10 0.38 10.38
CA PRO A 27 -6.00 1.01 9.67
C PRO A 27 -5.77 0.17 8.41
N TYR A 28 -6.14 0.69 7.25
CA TYR A 28 -5.84 0.06 5.97
C TYR A 28 -4.33 0.00 5.81
N GLU A 29 -3.79 -1.17 5.51
CA GLU A 29 -2.38 -1.33 5.20
C GLU A 29 -2.09 -0.57 3.88
N ILE A 30 -0.90 0.02 3.75
CA ILE A 30 -0.56 0.88 2.59
C ILE A 30 -0.64 0.13 1.24
N ASN A 31 -0.44 -1.19 1.25
CA ASN A 31 -0.61 -2.08 0.09
C ASN A 31 -2.08 -2.27 -0.36
N GLU A 32 -3.04 -1.88 0.46
CA GLU A 32 -4.48 -1.91 0.12
C GLU A 32 -5.02 -0.52 -0.24
N LYS A 33 -4.22 0.55 -0.03
CA LYS A 33 -4.62 1.92 -0.34
C LYS A 33 -4.35 2.24 -1.81
N ASN A 34 -5.28 2.98 -2.42
CA ASN A 34 -5.01 3.70 -3.66
C ASN A 34 -3.90 4.74 -3.38
N LEU A 35 -2.73 4.52 -3.96
CA LEU A 35 -1.55 5.35 -3.76
C LEU A 35 -1.63 6.63 -4.60
N ALA A 36 -2.02 6.48 -5.86
CA ALA A 36 -2.13 7.59 -6.80
C ALA A 36 -3.33 7.41 -7.73
N LYS A 37 -3.98 8.52 -8.07
CA LYS A 37 -4.95 8.59 -9.16
C LYS A 37 -4.20 8.81 -10.47
N VAL A 38 -4.55 8.05 -11.51
CA VAL A 38 -4.07 8.33 -12.87
C VAL A 38 -4.90 9.45 -13.47
N LEU A 39 -4.22 10.47 -13.98
CA LEU A 39 -4.86 11.63 -14.62
C LEU A 39 -4.93 11.46 -16.15
N SER A 40 -3.90 10.87 -16.76
CA SER A 40 -3.86 10.63 -18.20
C SER A 40 -2.82 9.60 -18.61
N PHE A 41 -3.06 8.97 -19.76
CA PHE A 41 -2.10 8.16 -20.50
C PHE A 41 -1.65 8.89 -21.77
N ALA A 42 -0.41 8.65 -22.20
CA ALA A 42 0.10 9.03 -23.51
C ALA A 42 0.66 7.76 -24.17
N ASN A 43 0.13 7.36 -25.33
CA ASN A 43 0.52 6.13 -26.03
C ASN A 43 0.53 4.89 -25.09
N ASP A 44 -0.58 4.66 -24.39
CA ASP A 44 -0.77 3.56 -23.42
C ASP A 44 0.22 3.54 -22.24
N THR A 45 1.00 4.61 -22.08
CA THR A 45 1.95 4.77 -20.99
C THR A 45 1.43 5.84 -20.03
N LEU A 46 1.54 5.58 -18.72
CA LEU A 46 1.21 6.58 -17.70
C LEU A 46 1.96 7.88 -17.96
N PHE A 47 1.23 8.97 -18.17
CA PHE A 47 1.80 10.29 -18.43
C PHE A 47 1.68 11.20 -17.22
N GLN A 48 0.52 11.21 -16.57
CA GLN A 48 0.26 12.04 -15.39
C GLN A 48 -0.47 11.27 -14.32
N TYR A 49 -0.07 11.48 -13.08
CA TYR A 49 -0.68 10.92 -11.89
C TYR A 49 -0.65 11.92 -10.74
N LEU A 50 -1.51 11.70 -9.74
CA LEU A 50 -1.57 12.48 -8.51
C LEU A 50 -1.52 11.53 -7.32
N PHE A 51 -0.50 11.66 -6.48
CA PHE A 51 -0.47 10.96 -5.20
C PHE A 51 -1.66 11.40 -4.33
N LEU A 52 -2.35 10.42 -3.73
CA LEU A 52 -3.51 10.67 -2.86
C LEU A 52 -3.11 10.92 -1.41
N ILE A 53 -1.85 10.66 -1.07
CA ILE A 53 -1.25 10.89 0.25
C ILE A 53 -0.20 12.01 0.10
N LYS A 54 -0.15 12.92 1.09
CA LYS A 54 0.87 13.99 1.09
C LYS A 54 2.27 13.36 1.10
N GLU A 55 3.18 13.90 0.29
CA GLU A 55 4.51 13.33 0.07
C GLU A 55 5.27 13.00 1.37
N ARG A 56 5.27 13.92 2.35
CA ARG A 56 5.93 13.71 3.65
C ARG A 56 5.32 12.52 4.42
N GLU A 57 4.00 12.38 4.40
CA GLU A 57 3.29 11.30 5.08
C GLU A 57 3.55 9.96 4.37
N LEU A 58 3.47 9.97 3.04
CA LEU A 58 3.75 8.80 2.22
C LEU A 58 5.18 8.27 2.43
N LYS A 59 6.19 9.16 2.45
CA LYS A 59 7.58 8.78 2.77
C LYS A 59 7.71 8.12 4.14
N ASN A 60 6.96 8.58 5.14
CA ASN A 60 6.97 7.98 6.48
C ASN A 60 6.27 6.62 6.51
N GLU A 61 5.11 6.49 5.86
CA GLU A 61 4.41 5.20 5.76
C GLU A 61 5.25 4.16 5.02
N LEU A 62 5.87 4.52 3.90
CA LEU A 62 6.76 3.63 3.14
C LEU A 62 8.01 3.24 3.94
N ALA A 63 8.63 4.19 4.65
CA ALA A 63 9.77 3.87 5.50
C ALA A 63 9.41 2.85 6.59
N ASN A 64 8.22 2.96 7.17
CA ASN A 64 7.69 1.98 8.13
C ASN A 64 7.36 0.64 7.47
N TYR A 65 6.74 0.67 6.28
CA TYR A 65 6.36 -0.52 5.50
C TYR A 65 7.58 -1.38 5.15
N PHE A 66 8.69 -0.78 4.73
CA PHE A 66 9.90 -1.51 4.37
C PHE A 66 10.79 -1.91 5.56
N LYS A 67 10.61 -1.27 6.72
CA LYS A 67 11.50 -1.40 7.89
C LYS A 67 11.75 -2.85 8.32
N SER A 68 10.70 -3.67 8.35
CA SER A 68 10.80 -5.07 8.78
C SER A 68 11.52 -5.96 7.77
N ALA A 69 11.37 -5.67 6.47
CA ALA A 69 11.87 -6.52 5.40
C ALA A 69 13.32 -6.21 5.01
N THR A 70 13.73 -4.94 5.11
CA THR A 70 15.04 -4.50 4.60
C THR A 70 16.03 -4.15 5.69
N GLY A 71 15.56 -3.92 6.92
CA GLY A 71 16.39 -3.35 7.99
C GLY A 71 16.95 -1.95 7.65
N CYS A 72 16.49 -1.31 6.56
CA CYS A 72 16.95 0.00 6.14
C CYS A 72 16.50 1.06 7.15
N SER A 73 17.41 1.44 8.05
CA SER A 73 17.25 2.57 8.96
C SER A 73 17.58 3.88 8.24
N GLY A 74 16.76 4.27 7.27
CA GLY A 74 16.99 5.48 6.48
C GLY A 74 15.70 6.24 6.20
N LYS A 75 15.83 7.55 5.97
CA LYS A 75 14.71 8.38 5.49
C LYS A 75 14.63 8.24 3.96
N ILE A 76 13.41 8.08 3.45
CA ILE A 76 13.17 8.15 2.00
C ILE A 76 13.35 9.62 1.58
N LYS A 77 14.31 9.86 0.68
CA LYS A 77 14.60 11.18 0.12
C LYS A 77 13.63 11.53 -0.99
N ASP A 78 13.30 10.56 -1.83
CA ASP A 78 12.54 10.80 -3.05
C ASP A 78 11.63 9.60 -3.38
N ILE A 79 10.49 9.91 -4.01
CA ILE A 79 9.53 8.93 -4.48
C ILE A 79 9.04 9.32 -5.88
N GLU A 80 9.06 8.37 -6.81
CA GLU A 80 8.54 8.57 -8.16
C GLU A 80 7.87 7.30 -8.68
N VAL A 81 6.83 7.46 -9.50
CA VAL A 81 6.29 6.36 -10.30
C VAL A 81 7.06 6.29 -11.61
N ILE A 82 7.59 5.11 -11.93
CA ILE A 82 8.28 4.83 -13.18
C ILE A 82 7.60 3.68 -13.91
N THR A 83 7.80 3.63 -15.23
CA THR A 83 7.28 2.56 -16.09
C THR A 83 8.44 1.74 -16.63
N HIS A 84 8.30 0.41 -16.62
CA HIS A 84 9.25 -0.51 -17.25
C HIS A 84 8.51 -1.77 -17.72
N ASN A 85 8.73 -2.19 -18.97
CA ASN A 85 8.09 -3.37 -19.58
C ASN A 85 6.57 -3.42 -19.34
N ASN A 86 5.87 -2.32 -19.66
CA ASN A 86 4.42 -2.16 -19.50
C ASN A 86 3.91 -2.36 -18.06
N SER A 87 4.79 -2.27 -17.07
CA SER A 87 4.46 -2.35 -15.65
C SER A 87 4.83 -1.05 -14.95
N TYR A 88 4.07 -0.72 -13.90
CA TYR A 88 4.28 0.48 -13.10
C TYR A 88 5.02 0.13 -11.81
N PHE A 89 5.96 0.96 -11.41
CA PHE A 89 6.73 0.76 -10.19
C PHE A 89 6.81 2.04 -9.38
N LEU A 90 6.69 1.92 -8.05
CA LEU A 90 7.07 2.96 -7.13
C LEU A 90 8.56 2.82 -6.84
N LYS A 91 9.33 3.83 -7.24
CA LYS A 91 10.73 3.97 -6.87
C LYS A 91 10.85 4.82 -5.63
N SER A 92 11.40 4.24 -4.58
CA SER A 92 11.70 4.91 -3.31
C SER A 92 13.21 5.00 -3.13
N THR A 93 13.76 6.21 -3.15
CA THR A 93 15.19 6.45 -2.98
C THR A 93 15.49 6.81 -1.53
N TYR A 94 16.36 6.04 -0.87
CA TYR A 94 16.76 6.25 0.51
C TYR A 94 17.94 7.20 0.64
N SER A 95 18.14 7.72 1.86
CA SER A 95 19.23 8.65 2.17
C SER A 95 20.63 8.10 1.90
N ASN A 96 20.80 6.78 2.08
CA ASN A 96 22.01 6.01 1.77
C ASN A 96 22.14 5.63 0.29
N GLN A 97 21.32 6.22 -0.59
CA GLN A 97 21.26 5.98 -2.03
C GLN A 97 20.82 4.55 -2.43
N SER A 98 20.33 3.74 -1.49
CA SER A 98 19.60 2.52 -1.85
C SER A 98 18.28 2.89 -2.52
N VAL A 99 17.91 2.14 -3.55
CA VAL A 99 16.65 2.29 -4.26
C VAL A 99 15.80 1.05 -4.00
N ILE A 100 14.56 1.25 -3.59
CA ILE A 100 13.56 0.19 -3.55
C ILE A 100 12.58 0.41 -4.68
N LEU A 101 12.42 -0.59 -5.54
CA LEU A 101 11.39 -0.65 -6.56
C LEU A 101 10.28 -1.58 -6.10
N THR A 102 9.06 -1.06 -6.03
CA THR A 102 7.84 -1.80 -5.66
C THR A 102 6.92 -1.87 -6.85
N LEU A 103 6.42 -3.06 -7.19
CA LEU A 103 5.41 -3.20 -8.24
C LEU A 103 4.13 -2.44 -7.84
N LEU A 104 3.55 -1.68 -8.76
CA LEU A 104 2.25 -1.04 -8.63
C LEU A 104 1.23 -1.77 -9.50
N HIS A 105 0.03 -1.96 -8.95
CA HIS A 105 -1.10 -2.52 -9.67
C HIS A 105 -1.99 -1.40 -10.18
N LEU A 106 -2.24 -1.38 -11.49
CA LEU A 106 -3.23 -0.50 -12.09
C LEU A 106 -4.62 -1.11 -11.86
N THR A 107 -5.54 -0.35 -11.29
CA THR A 107 -6.91 -0.80 -11.02
C THR A 107 -7.89 0.25 -11.49
N GLU A 108 -8.88 -0.16 -12.27
CA GLU A 108 -9.98 0.68 -12.70
C GLU A 108 -11.11 0.62 -11.68
N ILE A 109 -11.68 1.77 -11.33
CA ILE A 109 -12.96 1.83 -10.59
C ILE A 109 -14.07 2.11 -11.60
N PRO A 110 -14.90 1.10 -11.97
CA PRO A 110 -15.82 1.23 -13.10
C PRO A 110 -16.80 2.38 -12.98
N ASN A 111 -17.35 2.61 -11.77
CA ASN A 111 -18.41 3.61 -11.56
C ASN A 111 -17.96 5.06 -11.77
N ILE A 112 -16.65 5.32 -11.73
CA ILE A 112 -16.08 6.65 -11.93
C ILE A 112 -15.06 6.67 -13.08
N GLU A 113 -14.98 5.58 -13.85
CA GLU A 113 -14.11 5.42 -15.04
C GLU A 113 -12.69 5.95 -14.82
N THR A 114 -12.13 5.68 -13.65
CA THR A 114 -10.85 6.24 -13.21
C THR A 114 -9.91 5.12 -12.79
N TYR A 115 -8.67 5.22 -13.25
CA TYR A 115 -7.60 4.31 -12.85
C TYR A 115 -6.84 4.82 -11.62
N PHE A 116 -6.45 3.87 -10.77
CA PHE A 116 -5.63 4.10 -9.59
C PHE A 116 -4.44 3.15 -9.61
N LEU A 117 -3.35 3.60 -8.99
CA LEU A 117 -2.19 2.79 -8.70
C LEU A 117 -2.27 2.33 -7.24
N ILE A 118 -2.18 1.03 -7.04
CA ILE A 118 -2.18 0.40 -5.71
C ILE A 118 -0.80 -0.18 -5.45
N LEU A 119 -0.29 -0.01 -4.24
CA LEU A 119 1.03 -0.52 -3.86
C LEU A 119 1.00 -2.06 -3.77
N GLY A 120 1.81 -2.73 -4.58
CA GLY A 120 1.94 -4.19 -4.52
C GLY A 120 2.83 -4.67 -3.37
N SER A 121 2.93 -5.99 -3.22
CA SER A 121 3.77 -6.63 -2.22
C SER A 121 5.18 -6.99 -2.70
N ASN A 122 5.43 -6.90 -4.01
CA ASN A 122 6.66 -7.38 -4.64
C ASN A 122 7.67 -6.23 -4.74
N ASN A 123 8.82 -6.40 -4.08
CA ASN A 123 9.82 -5.36 -3.95
C ASN A 123 11.20 -5.87 -4.35
N CYS A 124 12.05 -4.99 -4.86
CA CYS A 124 13.49 -5.24 -4.97
C CYS A 124 14.27 -4.04 -4.48
N ILE A 125 15.38 -4.30 -3.78
CA ILE A 125 16.36 -3.29 -3.38
C ILE A 125 17.60 -3.38 -4.27
N SER A 126 18.00 -2.22 -4.78
CA SER A 126 19.27 -2.00 -5.46
C SER A 126 20.17 -1.11 -4.59
N PRO A 127 21.42 -1.51 -4.32
CA PRO A 127 22.40 -0.68 -3.65
C PRO A 127 22.86 0.48 -4.54
N SER A 128 23.44 1.50 -3.91
CA SER A 128 23.95 2.68 -4.62
C SER A 128 24.96 2.28 -5.70
N GLY A 129 24.88 2.95 -6.87
CA GLY A 129 25.81 2.75 -7.98
C GLY A 129 25.56 1.49 -8.82
N HIS A 130 24.49 0.73 -8.54
CA HIS A 130 24.07 -0.42 -9.35
C HIS A 130 22.80 -0.10 -10.13
N GLU A 131 22.60 -0.80 -11.25
CA GLU A 131 21.37 -0.69 -12.01
C GLU A 131 20.14 -1.07 -11.16
N PRO A 132 19.01 -0.36 -11.35
CA PRO A 132 17.79 -0.63 -10.62
C PRO A 132 17.23 -2.02 -11.00
N CYS A 133 16.83 -2.77 -9.97
CA CYS A 133 16.29 -4.11 -10.11
C CYS A 133 14.78 -4.10 -9.99
N PHE A 134 14.10 -4.67 -10.99
CA PHE A 134 12.65 -4.67 -11.08
C PHE A 134 12.09 -5.99 -10.55
N PRO A 135 11.14 -5.95 -9.59
CA PRO A 135 10.48 -7.17 -9.13
C PRO A 135 9.62 -7.76 -10.24
N ALA A 136 9.64 -9.09 -10.37
CA ALA A 136 8.74 -9.79 -11.26
C ALA A 136 7.33 -9.89 -10.64
N ILE A 137 6.32 -9.97 -11.50
CA ILE A 137 4.90 -10.09 -11.09
C ILE A 137 4.69 -11.38 -10.25
N ASN A 138 5.42 -12.45 -10.56
CA ASN A 138 5.25 -13.78 -9.93
C ASN A 138 6.37 -14.18 -8.95
N SER A 139 7.25 -13.27 -8.56
CA SER A 139 8.40 -13.61 -7.69
C SER A 139 7.99 -13.72 -6.22
N TYR A 140 7.22 -14.77 -5.88
CA TYR A 140 6.98 -15.14 -4.48
C TYR A 140 8.22 -15.75 -3.81
N ASN A 141 9.26 -16.16 -4.56
CA ASN A 141 10.39 -16.90 -3.96
C ASN A 141 11.74 -16.85 -4.72
N ASN A 142 11.98 -15.89 -5.60
CA ASN A 142 13.26 -15.87 -6.33
C ASN A 142 14.30 -14.98 -5.63
N LYS A 143 14.98 -15.58 -4.63
CA LYS A 143 16.33 -15.17 -4.20
C LYS A 143 17.33 -15.44 -5.34
N LYS A 144 17.28 -14.67 -6.42
CA LYS A 144 18.35 -14.55 -7.42
C LYS A 144 17.86 -13.61 -8.50
N TYR A 145 18.57 -12.50 -8.72
CA TYR A 145 19.16 -12.11 -10.01
C TYR A 145 20.11 -10.92 -9.74
N ASN A 146 21.37 -11.08 -10.19
CA ASN A 146 22.56 -10.24 -9.94
C ASN A 146 23.05 -10.13 -8.48
N LYS A 147 24.36 -10.27 -8.27
CA LYS A 147 25.05 -10.26 -6.95
C LYS A 147 24.74 -9.03 -6.08
N SER A 148 24.20 -7.98 -6.66
CA SER A 148 23.91 -6.70 -6.03
C SER A 148 22.44 -6.51 -5.62
N CYS A 149 21.47 -7.31 -6.09
CA CYS A 149 20.05 -7.03 -5.83
C CYS A 149 19.38 -8.04 -4.91
N THR A 150 18.47 -7.56 -4.07
CA THR A 150 17.67 -8.41 -3.16
C THR A 150 16.19 -8.14 -3.37
N CYS A 151 15.42 -9.17 -3.72
CA CYS A 151 13.97 -9.06 -3.87
C CYS A 151 13.24 -9.73 -2.71
N PHE A 152 12.13 -9.13 -2.28
CA PHE A 152 11.38 -9.56 -1.11
C PHE A 152 9.89 -9.29 -1.28
N SER A 153 9.07 -10.10 -0.59
CA SER A 153 7.64 -9.86 -0.46
C SER A 153 7.33 -9.27 0.92
N THR A 154 6.39 -8.34 0.96
CA THR A 154 5.86 -7.71 2.17
C THR A 154 4.51 -8.29 2.60
N LYS A 155 3.95 -9.23 1.82
CA LYS A 155 2.72 -9.93 2.18
C LYS A 155 2.98 -10.79 3.43
N LYS A 156 2.18 -10.60 4.48
CA LYS A 156 2.20 -11.50 5.65
C LYS A 156 1.74 -12.89 5.19
N ASN A 157 2.53 -13.91 5.51
CA ASN A 157 2.10 -15.32 5.45
C ASN A 157 1.12 -15.61 6.58
#